data_AF-A0A928L5R3-F1
#
_entry.id   AF-A0A928L5R3-F1
#
_cell.length_a   1.000
_cell.length_b   1.000
_cell.length_c   1.000
_cell.angle_alpha   90.00
_cell.angle_beta   90.00
_cell.angle_gamma   90.00
#
_symmetry.space_group_name_H-M   'P 1'
#
loop_
_entity.id
_entity.type
_entity.pdbx_description
1 polymer ?
#
loop_
_entity_poly.entity_id
_entity_poly.type
_entity_poly.pdbx_seq_one_letter_code
_entity_poly.pdbx_strand_id
1 'polypeptide(L)'
;MFNERIKELRLSLGLNQIQFGRKLSVTKQCISNWENDNIQPSIDMLIKIATTFSVSADYLLGLSNTISIDASGLTTNQILHIQAIINDIRNNQNIV
;
A
#
# COMPACT_ATOMS: atom_id res chain seq x y z
N MET A 1 2.99 3.72 -13.15
CA MET A 1 3.03 5.15 -12.75
C MET A 1 2.28 5.35 -11.43
N PHE A 2 2.45 6.48 -10.72
CA PHE A 2 1.92 6.72 -9.36
C PHE A 2 0.39 6.49 -9.23
N ASN A 3 -0.38 6.91 -10.24
CA ASN A 3 -1.82 6.67 -10.36
C ASN A 3 -2.20 5.18 -10.30
N GLU A 4 -1.44 4.32 -11.00
CA GLU A 4 -1.65 2.87 -11.01
C GLU A 4 -1.37 2.27 -9.63
N ARG A 5 -0.31 2.72 -8.95
CA ARG A 5 0.04 2.27 -7.60
C ARG A 5 -1.01 2.59 -6.56
N ILE A 6 -1.62 3.77 -6.63
CA ILE A 6 -2.75 4.12 -5.75
C ILE A 6 -3.91 3.17 -5.98
N LYS A 7 -4.23 2.87 -7.24
CA LYS A 7 -5.31 1.96 -7.61
C LYS A 7 -5.02 0.52 -7.16
N GLU A 8 -3.81 0.03 -7.38
CA GLU A 8 -3.36 -1.29 -6.94
C GLU A 8 -3.42 -1.44 -5.42
N LEU A 9 -2.87 -0.47 -4.69
CA LEU A 9 -2.93 -0.43 -3.23
C LEU A 9 -4.38 -0.45 -2.73
N ARG A 10 -5.26 0.36 -3.34
CA ARG A 10 -6.66 0.37 -2.95
C ARG A 10 -7.33 -1.00 -3.18
N LEU A 11 -7.06 -1.63 -4.32
CA LEU A 11 -7.64 -2.93 -4.68
C LEU A 11 -7.09 -4.07 -3.81
N SER A 12 -5.80 -4.06 -3.46
CA SER A 12 -5.20 -5.07 -2.57
C SER A 12 -5.78 -5.04 -1.16
N LEU A 13 -6.25 -3.87 -0.72
CA LEU A 13 -6.97 -3.68 0.54
C LEU A 13 -8.46 -4.04 0.45
N GLY A 14 -8.97 -4.42 -0.74
CA GLY A 14 -10.38 -4.73 -0.95
C GLY A 14 -11.32 -3.52 -0.84
N LEU A 15 -10.80 -2.30 -1.04
CA LEU A 15 -11.56 -1.06 -0.83
C LEU A 15 -12.12 -0.49 -2.14
N ASN A 16 -13.33 0.05 -2.08
CA ASN A 16 -13.84 0.93 -3.15
C ASN A 16 -13.31 2.38 -2.98
N GLN A 17 -13.46 3.21 -4.02
CA GLN A 17 -12.95 4.59 -4.02
C GLN A 17 -13.55 5.47 -2.89
N ILE A 18 -14.79 5.20 -2.48
CA ILE A 18 -15.44 5.94 -1.38
C ILE A 18 -14.78 5.57 -0.05
N GLN A 19 -14.57 4.28 0.21
CA GLN A 19 -13.94 3.79 1.43
C GLN A 19 -12.48 4.23 1.55
N PHE A 20 -11.75 4.17 0.45
CA PHE A 20 -10.35 4.63 0.39
C PHE A 20 -10.26 6.15 0.64
N GLY A 21 -11.11 6.93 -0.02
CA GLY A 21 -11.21 8.37 0.22
C GLY A 21 -11.53 8.71 1.67
N ARG A 22 -12.45 7.98 2.31
CA ARG A 22 -12.77 8.16 3.74
C ARG A 22 -11.55 7.98 4.65
N LYS A 23 -10.74 6.94 4.43
CA LYS A 23 -9.50 6.70 5.20
C LYS A 23 -8.49 7.85 5.05
N LEU A 24 -8.47 8.50 3.88
CA LEU A 24 -7.59 9.62 3.57
C LEU A 24 -8.25 11.00 3.80
N SER A 25 -9.49 11.04 4.31
CA SER A 25 -10.26 12.28 4.49
C SER A 25 -10.43 13.09 3.19
N VAL A 26 -10.60 12.42 2.05
CA VAL A 26 -10.84 13.02 0.73
C VAL A 26 -12.08 12.43 0.06
N THR A 27 -12.58 13.11 -0.98
CA THR A 27 -13.77 12.66 -1.70
C THR A 27 -13.46 11.50 -2.66
N LYS A 28 -14.49 10.73 -3.03
CA LYS A 28 -14.41 9.73 -4.11
C LYS A 28 -13.86 10.35 -5.41
N GLN A 29 -14.30 11.57 -5.74
CA GLN A 29 -13.86 12.27 -6.94
C GLN A 29 -12.35 12.53 -6.92
N CYS A 30 -11.80 12.88 -5.75
CA CYS A 30 -10.36 13.07 -5.58
C CYS A 30 -9.59 11.78 -5.89
N ILE A 31 -10.02 10.64 -5.33
CA ILE A 31 -9.44 9.32 -5.63
C ILE A 31 -9.54 9.00 -7.12
N SER A 32 -10.71 9.23 -7.73
CA SER A 32 -10.90 9.00 -9.17
C SER A 32 -9.97 9.88 -10.01
N ASN A 33 -9.75 11.13 -9.63
CA ASN A 33 -8.84 12.01 -10.36
C ASN A 33 -7.39 11.51 -10.27
N TRP A 34 -6.97 11.00 -9.12
CA TRP A 34 -5.64 10.42 -8.95
C TRP A 34 -5.46 9.13 -9.75
N GLU A 35 -6.42 8.21 -9.69
CA GLU A 35 -6.31 6.90 -10.35
C GLU A 35 -6.39 6.97 -11.87
N ASN A 36 -7.03 8.01 -12.42
CA ASN A 36 -7.12 8.25 -13.86
C ASN A 36 -6.10 9.26 -14.37
N ASP A 37 -5.12 9.66 -13.55
CA ASP A 37 -4.06 10.60 -13.93
C ASP A 37 -4.55 12.00 -14.35
N ASN A 38 -5.75 12.39 -13.91
CA ASN A 38 -6.31 13.72 -14.18
C ASN A 38 -5.66 14.79 -13.29
N ILE A 39 -5.33 14.43 -12.05
CA ILE A 39 -4.70 15.30 -11.06
C ILE A 39 -3.71 14.45 -10.26
N GLN A 40 -2.52 14.96 -10.00
CA GLN A 40 -1.55 14.29 -9.14
C GLN A 40 -1.78 14.66 -7.66
N PRO A 41 -1.69 13.71 -6.71
CA PRO A 41 -1.68 14.02 -5.28
C PRO A 41 -0.52 14.95 -4.92
N SER A 42 -0.72 15.81 -3.90
CA SER A 42 0.37 16.58 -3.31
C SER A 42 1.35 15.68 -2.55
N ILE A 43 2.53 16.23 -2.23
CA ILE A 43 3.52 15.54 -1.39
C ILE A 43 2.93 15.20 -0.01
N ASP A 44 2.18 16.10 0.60
CA ASP A 44 1.50 15.83 1.87
C ASP A 44 0.53 14.65 1.77
N MET A 45 -0.15 14.52 0.63
CA MET A 45 -1.04 13.40 0.39
C MET A 45 -0.27 12.09 0.15
N LEU A 46 0.87 12.14 -0.56
CA LEU A 46 1.78 10.99 -0.66
C LEU A 46 2.21 10.50 0.72
N ILE A 47 2.64 11.42 1.61
CA ILE A 47 3.00 11.10 3.00
C ILE A 47 1.81 10.50 3.74
N LYS A 48 0.61 11.08 3.59
CA LYS A 48 -0.61 10.58 4.23
C LYS A 48 -0.96 9.17 3.76
N ILE A 49 -0.85 8.88 2.46
CA ILE A 49 -1.10 7.54 1.91
C ILE A 49 -0.08 6.55 2.47
N ALA A 50 1.21 6.89 2.40
CA ALA A 50 2.30 6.05 2.89
C ALA A 50 2.11 5.67 4.37
N THR A 51 1.83 6.66 5.22
CA THR A 51 1.64 6.46 6.66
C THR A 51 0.33 5.73 6.99
N THR A 52 -0.78 6.05 6.31
CA THR A 52 -2.10 5.45 6.59
C THR A 52 -2.15 3.97 6.23
N PHE A 53 -1.43 3.56 5.20
CA PHE A 53 -1.45 2.18 4.69
C PHE A 53 -0.13 1.44 4.93
N SER A 54 0.79 2.02 5.69
CA SER A 54 2.09 1.43 6.04
C SER A 54 2.86 0.93 4.80
N VAL A 55 2.90 1.76 3.75
CA VAL A 55 3.68 1.50 2.52
C VAL A 55 4.75 2.57 2.32
N SER A 56 5.82 2.25 1.61
CA SER A 56 6.88 3.22 1.31
C SER A 56 6.49 4.20 0.21
N ALA A 57 7.07 5.41 0.24
CA ALA A 57 6.95 6.35 -0.86
C ALA A 57 7.53 5.78 -2.17
N ASP A 58 8.62 5.01 -2.10
CA ASP A 58 9.23 4.35 -3.26
C ASP A 58 8.27 3.37 -3.94
N TYR A 59 7.49 2.61 -3.17
CA TYR A 59 6.45 1.73 -3.70
C TYR A 59 5.38 2.54 -4.44
N LEU A 60 4.88 3.60 -3.81
CA LEU A 60 3.86 4.48 -4.37
C LEU A 60 4.36 5.17 -5.66
N LEU A 61 5.60 5.65 -5.67
CA LEU A 61 6.21 6.32 -6.83
C LEU A 61 6.67 5.33 -7.92
N GLY A 62 6.54 4.02 -7.69
CA GLY A 62 6.94 2.99 -8.65
C GLY A 62 8.46 2.79 -8.76
N LEU A 63 9.24 3.31 -7.81
CA LEU A 63 10.68 3.13 -7.72
C LEU A 63 11.07 1.76 -7.16
N SER A 64 10.14 1.08 -6.49
CA SER A 64 10.30 -0.27 -5.98
C SER A 64 9.03 -1.10 -6.16
N ASN A 65 9.22 -2.38 -6.49
CA ASN A 65 8.17 -3.41 -6.43
C ASN A 65 8.14 -4.13 -5.07
N THR A 66 9.10 -3.84 -4.20
CA THR A 66 9.22 -4.49 -2.89
C THR A 66 8.15 -3.92 -1.96
N ILE A 67 7.20 -4.78 -1.60
CA ILE A 67 6.29 -4.51 -0.50
C ILE A 67 7.06 -4.74 0.79
N SER A 68 7.20 -3.69 1.59
CA SER A 68 7.77 -3.75 2.94
C SER A 68 6.64 -3.69 3.96
N ILE A 69 6.84 -4.36 5.09
CA ILE A 69 5.92 -4.31 6.22
C ILE A 69 6.60 -3.45 7.28
N ASP A 70 5.88 -2.45 7.79
CA ASP A 70 6.35 -1.69 8.95
C ASP A 70 6.36 -2.62 10.18
N ALA A 71 7.55 -2.92 10.67
CA ALA A 71 7.75 -3.74 11.86
C ALA A 71 8.06 -2.88 13.11
N SER A 72 7.85 -1.56 13.03
CA SER A 72 8.07 -0.66 14.16
C SER A 72 7.24 -1.07 15.38
N GLY A 73 7.90 -1.13 16.54
CA GLY A 73 7.27 -1.56 17.78
C GLY A 73 7.18 -3.09 17.99
N LEU A 74 7.65 -3.89 17.03
CA LEU A 74 7.75 -5.35 17.21
C LEU A 74 9.09 -5.76 17.82
N THR A 75 9.05 -6.82 18.62
CA THR A 75 10.25 -7.51 19.12
C THR A 75 10.87 -8.40 18.04
N THR A 76 12.14 -8.75 18.20
CA THR A 76 12.84 -9.67 17.29
C THR A 76 12.11 -11.01 17.12
N ASN A 77 11.58 -11.58 18.21
CA ASN A 77 10.84 -12.85 18.13
C ASN A 77 9.55 -12.72 17.32
N GLN A 78 8.83 -11.60 17.44
CA GLN A 78 7.62 -11.37 16.63
C GLN A 78 7.96 -11.22 15.14
N ILE A 79 9.05 -10.53 14.81
CA ILE A 79 9.53 -10.40 13.43
C ILE A 79 9.90 -11.77 12.86
N LEU A 80 10.60 -12.61 13.64
CA LEU A 80 10.95 -13.97 13.23
C LEU A 80 9.71 -14.84 12.96
N HIS A 81 8.66 -14.72 13.76
CA HIS A 81 7.40 -15.43 13.50
C HIS A 81 6.75 -14.97 12.18
N ILE A 82 6.73 -13.66 11.91
CA ILE A 82 6.21 -13.14 10.63
C ILE A 82 7.05 -13.66 9.46
N GLN A 83 8.38 -13.70 9.62
CA GLN A 83 9.27 -14.23 8.60
C GLN A 83 9.04 -15.72 8.34
N ALA A 84 8.76 -16.52 9.38
CA ALA A 84 8.40 -17.92 9.23
C ALA A 84 7.11 -18.08 8.40
N ILE A 85 6.06 -17.30 8.71
CA ILE A 85 4.80 -17.30 7.94
C ILE A 85 5.05 -16.97 6.46
N ILE A 86 5.87 -15.95 6.18
CA ILE A 86 6.21 -15.57 4.79
C ILE A 86 6.89 -16.73 4.07
N ASN A 87 7.82 -17.43 4.74
CA ASN A 87 8.52 -18.58 4.16
C ASN A 87 7.55 -19.75 3.90
N ASP A 88 6.64 -20.03 4.82
CA ASP A 88 5.63 -21.08 4.66
C ASP A 88 4.69 -20.81 3.48
N ILE A 89 4.23 -19.56 3.32
CA ILE A 89 3.40 -19.16 2.18
C ILE A 89 4.15 -19.37 0.86
N ARG A 90 5.43 -18.98 0.80
CA ARG A 90 6.27 -19.17 -0.40
C ARG A 90 6.46 -20.64 -0.74
N ASN A 91 6.74 -21.47 0.26
CA ASN A 91 6.95 -22.91 0.06
C ASN A 91 5.69 -23.61 -0.44
N ASN A 92 4.50 -23.19 0.02
CA ASN A 92 3.23 -23.72 -0.45
C ASN A 92 2.87 -23.30 -1.89
N GLN A 93 3.44 -22.22 -2.44
CA GLN A 93 3.23 -21.83 -3.84
C GLN A 93 4.12 -22.60 -4.83
N ASN A 94 5.13 -23.33 -4.35
CA ASN A 94 6.02 -24.16 -5.17
C ASN A 94 5.52 -25.62 -5.31
N ILE A 95 4.32 -25.92 -4.80
CA ILE A 95 3.66 -27.21 -4.95
C ILE A 95 2.51 -27.05 -5.97
N VAL A 96 2.86 -26.72 -7.21
CA VAL A 96 1.99 -26.81 -8.39
C VAL A 96 2.82 -27.30 -9.57
#